data_AF-A0AAT9RCA1-F1
#
_entry.id   AF-A0AAT9RCA1-F1
#
_cell.length_a   1.000
_cell.length_b   1.000
_cell.length_c   1.000
_cell.angle_alpha   90.00
_cell.angle_beta   90.00
_cell.angle_gamma   90.00
#
_symmetry.space_group_name_H-M   'P 1'
#
loop_
_entity.id
_entity.type
_entity.pdbx_description
1 polymer ?
#
loop_
_entity_poly.entity_id
_entity_poly.type
_entity_poly.pdbx_seq_one_letter_code
_entity_poly.pdbx_strand_id
1 'polypeptide(L)'
;MIETDGTAAVPPRDGTAAGQRDQDARTVMRLRLGVGVIGVMLPLALPLGNWIAARLDGRTGEDAWPGSMSGGYYTSTRDIFVGALCALGIFLIVYRYNKLNDVMGTIAGTCALGVALFPTAPGSGGDAGQQTVSVFHQIFAVALLTSMAAFCLLMYRAPGVKERSYVRRPYLVAGVLILVFMALAAAAAATEVGDDWLITPLYLCEWLSVWSFGFAWTGAALSLAADIDRLSRSRAVVGAVLDWLRSLGGLLDRGKARSREAV
;
A
#
# COMPACT_ATOMS: atom_id res chain seq x y z
N MET A 1 48.10 -30.65 -45.01
CA MET A 1 48.21 -30.89 -43.56
C MET A 1 47.51 -29.72 -42.87
N ILE A 2 46.26 -29.97 -42.43
CA ILE A 2 45.47 -29.33 -41.35
C ILE A 2 45.39 -27.79 -41.41
N GLU A 3 44.34 -27.16 -41.96
CA GLU A 3 42.93 -27.05 -41.52
C GLU A 3 42.72 -25.97 -40.41
N THR A 4 41.52 -25.40 -40.43
CA THR A 4 41.16 -23.98 -40.26
C THR A 4 40.63 -23.57 -38.89
N ASP A 5 40.53 -22.25 -38.73
CA ASP A 5 39.43 -21.50 -38.09
C ASP A 5 39.48 -21.20 -36.58
N GLY A 6 38.88 -20.06 -36.23
CA GLY A 6 38.35 -19.84 -34.88
C GLY A 6 38.73 -18.52 -34.22
N THR A 7 38.43 -17.38 -34.86
CA THR A 7 38.29 -16.11 -34.14
C THR A 7 37.12 -16.26 -33.17
N ALA A 8 37.39 -16.63 -31.92
CA ALA A 8 36.39 -16.68 -30.87
C ALA A 8 35.98 -15.25 -30.50
N ALA A 9 35.08 -14.67 -31.29
CA ALA A 9 34.28 -13.54 -30.89
C ALA A 9 33.53 -13.93 -29.62
N VAL A 10 33.97 -13.39 -28.48
CA VAL A 10 33.19 -13.41 -27.25
C VAL A 10 31.86 -12.76 -27.60
N PRO A 11 30.71 -13.46 -27.52
CA PRO A 11 29.44 -12.82 -27.77
C PRO A 11 29.29 -11.66 -26.77
N PRO A 12 28.84 -10.47 -27.20
CA PRO A 12 28.48 -9.44 -26.25
C PRO A 12 27.48 -10.08 -25.29
N ARG A 13 27.76 -9.99 -23.99
CA ARG A 13 26.81 -10.40 -22.96
C ARG A 13 25.49 -9.74 -23.29
N ASP A 14 24.56 -10.55 -23.76
CA ASP A 14 23.22 -10.16 -24.12
C ASP A 14 22.68 -9.25 -23.00
N GLY A 15 22.52 -7.97 -23.34
CA GLY A 15 21.96 -6.93 -22.48
C GLY A 15 20.46 -7.11 -22.27
N THR A 16 19.96 -8.34 -22.21
CA THR A 16 18.54 -8.70 -22.15
C THR A 16 18.15 -9.34 -20.82
N ALA A 17 18.87 -9.03 -19.74
CA ALA A 17 18.47 -9.40 -18.37
C ALA A 17 18.14 -8.19 -17.47
N ALA A 18 17.86 -7.02 -18.05
CA ALA A 18 17.03 -6.01 -17.39
C ALA A 18 15.53 -6.32 -17.62
N GLY A 19 15.18 -7.61 -17.66
CA GLY A 19 13.79 -8.04 -17.53
C GLY A 19 13.32 -7.59 -16.17
N GLN A 20 12.32 -6.70 -16.17
CA GLN A 20 11.56 -6.26 -15.01
C GLN A 20 11.33 -7.47 -14.10
N ARG A 21 12.11 -7.57 -13.01
CA ARG A 21 11.94 -8.68 -12.06
C ARG A 21 10.58 -8.48 -11.44
N ASP A 22 9.62 -9.31 -11.84
CA ASP A 22 8.31 -9.34 -11.20
C ASP A 22 8.51 -9.47 -9.70
N GLN A 23 7.98 -8.50 -8.96
CA GLN A 23 8.10 -8.47 -7.51
C GLN A 23 7.36 -9.70 -6.94
N ASP A 24 8.02 -10.46 -6.07
CA ASP A 24 7.42 -11.67 -5.50
C ASP A 24 6.06 -11.38 -4.86
N ALA A 25 5.09 -12.27 -5.08
CA ALA A 25 3.70 -12.10 -4.67
C ALA A 25 3.56 -11.87 -3.16
N ARG A 26 4.42 -12.49 -2.33
CA ARG A 26 4.42 -12.25 -0.88
C ARG A 26 4.85 -10.84 -0.53
N THR A 27 5.80 -10.28 -1.27
CA THR A 27 6.25 -8.89 -1.07
C THR A 27 5.16 -7.92 -1.48
N VAL A 28 4.53 -8.12 -2.64
CA VAL A 28 3.38 -7.34 -3.10
C VAL A 28 2.24 -7.39 -2.08
N MET A 29 1.92 -8.57 -1.56
CA MET A 29 0.90 -8.77 -0.52
C MET A 29 1.24 -7.98 0.75
N ARG A 30 2.47 -8.09 1.27
CA ARG A 30 2.91 -7.39 2.49
C ARG A 30 2.89 -5.88 2.33
N LEU A 31 3.34 -5.37 1.18
CA LEU A 31 3.29 -3.94 0.88
C LEU A 31 1.84 -3.44 0.83
N ARG A 32 0.94 -4.17 0.15
CA ARG A 32 -0.49 -3.81 0.12
C ARG A 32 -1.11 -3.82 1.51
N LEU A 33 -0.77 -4.82 2.32
CA LEU A 33 -1.24 -4.93 3.70
C LEU A 33 -0.72 -3.78 4.56
N GLY A 34 0.57 -3.45 4.47
CA GLY A 34 1.16 -2.33 5.20
C GLY A 34 0.49 -1.01 4.86
N VAL A 35 0.33 -0.71 3.56
CA VAL A 35 -0.41 0.45 3.07
C VAL A 35 -1.85 0.47 3.60
N GLY A 36 -2.55 -0.66 3.51
CA GLY A 36 -3.93 -0.80 3.97
C GLY A 36 -4.09 -0.58 5.48
N VAL A 37 -3.23 -1.22 6.28
CA VAL A 37 -3.23 -1.12 7.74
C VAL A 37 -2.93 0.31 8.18
N ILE A 38 -1.93 0.97 7.58
CA ILE A 38 -1.66 2.38 7.87
C ILE A 38 -2.89 3.23 7.57
N GLY A 39 -3.52 3.06 6.39
CA GLY A 39 -4.73 3.81 6.03
C GLY A 39 -5.92 3.56 6.96
N VAL A 40 -6.10 2.35 7.47
CA VAL A 40 -7.20 2.05 8.41
C VAL A 40 -6.90 2.57 9.82
N MET A 41 -5.67 2.39 10.30
CA MET A 41 -5.32 2.66 11.69
C MET A 41 -5.00 4.14 11.95
N LEU A 42 -4.37 4.83 11.00
CA LEU A 42 -3.91 6.21 11.22
C LEU A 42 -5.04 7.15 11.66
N PRO A 43 -6.21 7.21 11.00
CA PRO A 43 -7.27 8.14 11.39
C PRO A 43 -7.85 7.89 12.79
N LEU A 44 -7.75 6.66 13.30
CA LEU A 44 -8.15 6.29 14.66
C LEU A 44 -7.04 6.57 15.67
N ALA A 45 -5.78 6.33 15.28
CA ALA A 45 -4.62 6.46 16.14
C ALA A 45 -4.37 7.91 16.58
N LEU A 46 -4.71 8.90 15.74
CA LEU A 46 -4.52 10.32 16.07
C LEU A 46 -5.38 10.77 17.28
N PRO A 47 -6.73 10.67 17.26
CA PRO A 47 -7.55 11.11 18.37
C PRO A 47 -7.38 10.19 19.58
N LEU A 48 -7.22 8.87 19.37
CA LEU A 48 -6.99 7.94 20.46
C LEU A 48 -5.67 8.25 21.19
N GLY A 49 -4.60 8.50 20.45
CA GLY A 49 -3.30 8.84 21.03
C GLY A 49 -3.34 10.18 21.77
N ASN A 50 -4.04 11.19 21.23
CA ASN A 50 -4.24 12.47 21.93
C ASN A 50 -5.01 12.28 23.23
N TRP A 51 -6.07 11.46 23.22
CA TRP A 51 -6.86 11.14 24.40
C TRP A 51 -6.04 10.41 25.48
N ILE A 52 -5.24 9.41 25.08
CA ILE A 52 -4.33 8.70 26.00
C ILE A 52 -3.31 9.66 26.61
N ALA A 53 -2.67 10.50 25.79
CA ALA A 53 -1.69 11.48 26.26
C ALA A 53 -2.31 12.48 27.25
N ALA A 54 -3.50 13.01 26.93
CA ALA A 54 -4.23 13.89 27.83
C ALA A 54 -4.52 13.22 29.18
N ARG A 55 -4.91 11.94 29.19
CA ARG A 55 -5.19 11.19 30.43
C ARG A 55 -3.94 10.99 31.28
N LEU A 56 -2.78 10.74 30.65
CA LEU A 56 -1.49 10.61 31.31
C LEU A 56 -1.03 11.92 31.95
N ASP A 57 -1.33 13.06 31.31
CA ASP A 57 -1.01 14.40 31.81
C ASP A 57 -2.08 14.96 32.78
N GLY A 58 -3.08 14.16 33.16
CA GLY A 58 -4.14 14.57 34.09
C GLY A 58 -5.19 15.52 33.51
N ARG A 59 -5.26 15.67 32.18
CA ARG A 59 -6.23 16.50 31.45
C ARG A 59 -7.49 15.70 31.09
N THR A 60 -8.61 16.39 30.85
CA THR A 60 -9.92 15.77 30.55
C THR A 60 -10.03 15.17 29.14
N GLY A 61 -9.13 15.57 28.22
CA GLY A 61 -9.10 15.07 26.85
C GLY A 61 -10.07 15.75 25.90
N GLU A 62 -10.57 16.93 26.25
CA GLU A 62 -11.53 17.72 25.45
C GLU A 62 -10.98 18.06 24.05
N ASP A 63 -9.66 18.26 23.92
CA ASP A 63 -8.97 18.56 22.66
C ASP A 63 -8.39 17.31 21.96
N ALA A 64 -8.99 16.13 22.17
CA ALA A 64 -8.48 14.90 21.56
C ALA A 64 -8.57 14.92 20.02
N TRP A 65 -9.55 15.63 19.47
CA TRP A 65 -9.82 15.71 18.03
C TRP A 65 -9.19 16.95 17.41
N PRO A 66 -8.14 16.80 16.56
CA PRO A 66 -7.62 17.94 15.82
C PRO A 66 -8.60 18.34 14.70
N GLY A 67 -8.61 19.61 14.30
CA GLY A 67 -9.48 20.12 13.23
C GLY A 67 -9.19 19.57 11.82
N SER A 68 -8.09 18.84 11.65
CA SER A 68 -7.76 18.04 10.46
C SER A 68 -6.79 16.94 10.88
N MET A 69 -6.64 15.88 10.07
CA MET A 69 -5.64 14.84 10.33
C MET A 69 -4.23 15.43 10.44
N SER A 70 -3.91 16.40 9.59
CA SER A 70 -2.63 17.12 9.63
C SER A 70 -2.49 18.07 10.82
N GLY A 71 -3.59 18.45 11.49
CA GLY A 71 -3.55 19.14 12.78
C GLY A 71 -2.78 18.36 13.85
N GLY A 72 -2.61 17.04 13.66
CA GLY A 72 -1.74 16.18 14.48
C GLY A 72 -0.30 16.67 14.61
N TYR A 73 0.21 17.54 13.71
CA TYR A 73 1.51 18.19 13.87
C TYR A 73 1.67 18.97 15.18
N TYR A 74 0.55 19.48 15.70
CA TYR A 74 0.51 20.33 16.89
C TYR A 74 -0.13 19.63 18.09
N THR A 75 -0.31 18.31 18.01
CA THR A 75 -0.81 17.49 19.11
C THR A 75 0.25 16.48 19.58
N SER A 76 -0.07 15.73 20.64
CA SER A 76 0.81 14.67 21.16
C SER A 76 1.01 13.48 20.20
N THR A 77 0.30 13.43 19.07
CA THR A 77 0.39 12.36 18.06
C THR A 77 1.16 12.75 16.80
N ARG A 78 1.90 13.87 16.84
CA ARG A 78 2.78 14.31 15.74
C ARG A 78 3.65 13.19 15.18
N ASP A 79 4.35 12.46 16.04
CA ASP A 79 5.31 11.45 15.60
C ASP A 79 4.61 10.23 14.99
N ILE A 80 3.40 9.91 15.46
CA ILE A 80 2.54 8.87 14.86
C ILE A 80 2.12 9.31 13.46
N PHE A 81 1.67 10.56 13.31
CA PHE A 81 1.28 11.12 12.02
C PHE A 81 2.42 11.10 11.00
N VAL A 82 3.56 11.70 11.36
CA VAL A 82 4.74 11.79 10.49
C VAL A 82 5.30 10.40 10.17
N GLY A 83 5.47 9.55 11.19
CA GLY A 83 5.99 8.19 11.01
C GLY A 83 5.12 7.33 10.10
N ALA A 84 3.79 7.41 10.25
CA ALA A 84 2.85 6.68 9.41
C ALA A 84 2.89 7.16 7.95
N LEU A 85 2.98 8.47 7.70
CA LEU A 85 3.10 9.00 6.35
C LEU A 85 4.44 8.67 5.69
N CYS A 86 5.53 8.66 6.46
CA CYS A 86 6.83 8.18 5.99
C CYS A 86 6.76 6.70 5.57
N ALA A 87 6.19 5.85 6.41
CA ALA A 87 6.02 4.43 6.09
C ALA A 87 5.10 4.22 4.88
N LEU A 88 3.96 4.90 4.83
CA LEU A 88 3.03 4.89 3.69
C LEU A 88 3.74 5.30 2.41
N GLY A 89 4.51 6.39 2.46
CA GLY A 89 5.25 6.93 1.34
C GLY A 89 6.24 5.92 0.75
N ILE A 90 7.07 5.32 1.60
CA ILE A 90 8.04 4.32 1.16
C ILE A 90 7.36 3.05 0.64
N PHE A 91 6.30 2.57 1.29
CA PHE A 91 5.59 1.38 0.82
C PHE A 91 4.96 1.60 -0.56
N LEU A 92 4.39 2.78 -0.82
CA LEU A 92 3.84 3.12 -2.13
C LEU A 92 4.93 3.27 -3.20
N ILE A 93 6.09 3.85 -2.86
CA ILE A 93 7.22 4.00 -3.80
C ILE A 93 7.83 2.64 -4.17
N VAL A 94 7.96 1.72 -3.22
CA VAL A 94 8.61 0.41 -3.44
C VAL A 94 7.64 -0.62 -4.04
N TYR A 95 6.34 -0.38 -3.97
CA TYR A 95 5.34 -1.23 -4.60
C TYR A 95 5.49 -1.24 -6.13
N ARG A 96 5.57 -2.44 -6.71
CA ARG A 96 5.64 -2.69 -8.15
C ARG A 96 4.53 -3.64 -8.58
N TYR A 97 3.84 -3.26 -9.65
CA TYR A 97 2.73 -4.01 -10.23
C TYR A 97 2.68 -3.91 -11.75
N ASN A 98 2.58 -2.69 -12.29
CA ASN A 98 2.71 -2.41 -13.72
C ASN A 98 3.10 -0.95 -13.91
N LYS A 99 3.69 -0.60 -15.06
CA LYS A 99 4.29 0.72 -15.30
C LYS A 99 3.42 1.90 -14.86
N LEU A 100 2.12 1.89 -15.20
CA LEU A 100 1.21 2.97 -14.87
C LEU A 100 0.94 3.07 -13.36
N ASN A 101 0.76 1.92 -12.70
CA ASN A 101 0.55 1.85 -11.25
C ASN A 101 1.84 2.14 -10.47
N ASP A 102 3.01 1.81 -11.02
CA ASP A 102 4.31 2.08 -10.40
C ASP A 102 4.63 3.59 -10.37
N VAL A 103 4.32 4.28 -11.48
CA VAL A 103 4.41 5.75 -11.55
C VAL A 103 3.43 6.39 -10.56
N MET A 104 2.16 5.94 -10.55
CA MET A 104 1.17 6.50 -9.64
C MET A 104 1.51 6.24 -8.17
N GLY A 105 2.02 5.05 -7.83
CA GLY A 105 2.51 4.73 -6.50
C GLY A 105 3.70 5.59 -6.08
N THR A 106 4.61 5.88 -7.01
CA THR A 106 5.74 6.79 -6.76
C THR A 106 5.26 8.23 -6.53
N ILE A 107 4.31 8.72 -7.32
CA ILE A 107 3.70 10.04 -7.12
C ILE A 107 3.01 10.12 -5.76
N ALA A 108 2.12 9.17 -5.47
CA ALA A 108 1.39 9.14 -4.21
C ALA A 108 2.35 9.03 -3.01
N GLY A 109 3.35 8.16 -3.10
CA GLY A 109 4.32 8.02 -2.02
C GLY A 109 5.20 9.25 -1.82
N THR A 110 5.59 9.92 -2.90
CA THR A 110 6.32 11.21 -2.81
C THR A 110 5.45 12.31 -2.20
N CYS A 111 4.15 12.35 -2.54
CA CYS A 111 3.22 13.28 -1.93
C CYS A 111 3.06 12.99 -0.43
N ALA A 112 2.96 11.72 -0.01
CA ALA A 112 2.91 11.34 1.41
C ALA A 112 4.17 11.79 2.17
N LEU A 113 5.36 11.62 1.58
CA LEU A 113 6.60 12.15 2.15
C LEU A 113 6.59 13.68 2.22
N GLY A 114 6.06 14.36 1.20
CA GLY A 114 5.86 15.80 1.23
C GLY A 114 4.98 16.23 2.41
N VAL A 115 3.80 15.62 2.55
CA VAL A 115 2.90 15.88 3.68
C VAL A 115 3.60 15.66 5.02
N ALA A 116 4.46 14.64 5.14
CA ALA A 116 5.22 14.32 6.35
C ALA A 116 6.36 15.30 6.68
N LEU A 117 6.97 15.90 5.66
CA LEU A 117 8.14 16.78 5.81
C LEU A 117 7.77 18.26 5.95
N PHE A 118 6.62 18.68 5.43
CA PHE A 118 6.15 20.05 5.51
C PHE A 118 4.98 20.14 6.51
N PRO A 119 5.16 20.71 7.71
CA PRO A 119 4.07 20.91 8.66
C PRO A 119 2.96 21.82 8.13
N THR A 120 1.70 21.55 8.50
CA THR A 120 0.58 22.48 8.27
C THR A 120 0.71 23.73 9.15
N ALA A 121 -0.01 24.82 8.88
CA ALA A 121 0.07 26.05 9.70
C ALA A 121 -0.52 25.86 11.12
N PRO A 122 0.04 26.52 12.15
CA PRO A 122 -0.53 26.53 13.50
C PRO A 122 -1.74 27.49 13.62
N GLY A 123 -2.51 27.69 12.55
CA GLY A 123 -3.59 28.70 12.49
C GLY A 123 -3.11 30.12 12.17
N SER A 124 -3.89 31.14 12.56
CA SER A 124 -3.71 32.56 12.20
C SER A 124 -2.49 33.25 12.84
N GLY A 125 -1.76 32.57 13.72
CA GLY A 125 -0.58 33.11 14.42
C GLY A 125 0.78 32.77 13.81
N GLY A 126 0.83 32.05 12.68
CA GLY A 126 2.08 31.59 12.08
C GLY A 126 2.86 32.69 11.34
N ASP A 127 4.20 32.67 11.44
CA ASP A 127 5.07 33.57 10.69
C ASP A 127 5.04 33.29 9.16
N ALA A 128 5.61 34.20 8.35
CA ALA A 128 5.59 34.07 6.89
C ALA A 128 6.26 32.78 6.37
N GLY A 129 7.26 32.27 7.09
CA GLY A 129 7.91 31.01 6.77
C GLY A 129 6.98 29.82 7.02
N GLN A 130 6.32 29.80 8.18
CA GLN A 130 5.33 28.77 8.55
C GLN A 130 4.14 28.76 7.59
N GLN A 131 3.67 29.92 7.14
CA GLN A 131 2.61 30.00 6.13
C GLN A 131 3.06 29.43 4.78
N THR A 132 4.28 29.72 4.35
CA THR A 132 4.84 29.15 3.12
C THR A 132 4.95 27.63 3.19
N VAL A 133 5.44 27.10 4.30
CA VAL A 133 5.53 25.66 4.56
C VAL A 133 4.15 25.00 4.58
N SER A 134 3.15 25.67 5.16
CA SER A 134 1.76 25.23 5.14
C SER A 134 1.19 25.15 3.71
N VAL A 135 1.49 26.11 2.83
CA VAL A 135 1.08 26.04 1.42
C VAL A 135 1.66 24.79 0.75
N PHE A 136 2.95 24.49 0.97
CA PHE A 136 3.53 23.24 0.46
C PHE A 136 2.82 22.01 1.02
N HIS A 137 2.54 21.98 2.32
CA HIS A 137 1.77 20.90 2.94
C HIS A 137 0.43 20.69 2.24
N GLN A 138 -0.35 21.76 2.04
CA GLN A 138 -1.67 21.67 1.40
C GLN A 138 -1.59 21.17 -0.04
N ILE A 139 -0.60 21.63 -0.82
CA ILE A 139 -0.36 21.14 -2.19
C ILE A 139 -0.08 19.63 -2.16
N PHE A 140 0.80 19.17 -1.29
CA PHE A 140 1.10 17.75 -1.17
C PHE A 140 -0.08 16.92 -0.64
N ALA A 141 -0.89 17.46 0.26
CA ALA A 141 -2.05 16.77 0.81
C ALA A 141 -3.15 16.56 -0.24
N VAL A 142 -3.48 17.61 -1.00
CA VAL A 142 -4.43 17.53 -2.12
C VAL A 142 -3.91 16.57 -3.19
N ALA A 143 -2.62 16.67 -3.54
CA ALA A 143 -1.99 15.77 -4.50
C ALA A 143 -1.97 14.30 -4.01
N LEU A 144 -1.75 14.07 -2.71
CA LEU A 144 -1.79 12.74 -2.09
C LEU A 144 -3.18 12.11 -2.21
N LEU A 145 -4.24 12.80 -1.78
CA LEU A 145 -5.60 12.25 -1.85
C LEU A 145 -6.06 12.04 -3.30
N THR A 146 -5.73 12.98 -4.19
CA THR A 146 -6.03 12.86 -5.62
C THR A 146 -5.29 11.66 -6.23
N SER A 147 -4.01 11.49 -5.92
CA SER A 147 -3.21 10.36 -6.43
C SER A 147 -3.66 9.03 -5.83
N MET A 148 -4.08 8.97 -4.57
CA MET A 148 -4.71 7.79 -3.97
C MET A 148 -6.01 7.40 -4.68
N ALA A 149 -6.88 8.38 -4.96
CA ALA A 149 -8.10 8.16 -5.73
C ALA A 149 -7.78 7.64 -7.14
N ALA A 150 -6.86 8.31 -7.85
CA ALA A 150 -6.41 7.90 -9.16
C ALA A 150 -5.81 6.49 -9.14
N PHE A 151 -4.98 6.16 -8.14
CA PHE A 151 -4.37 4.85 -7.99
C PHE A 151 -5.43 3.75 -7.84
N CYS A 152 -6.45 3.98 -7.01
CA CYS A 152 -7.60 3.06 -6.91
C CYS A 152 -8.30 2.88 -8.28
N LEU A 153 -8.57 3.97 -9.00
CA LEU A 153 -9.23 3.91 -10.32
C LEU A 153 -8.36 3.26 -11.42
N LEU A 154 -7.03 3.33 -11.29
CA LEU A 154 -6.08 2.63 -12.16
C LEU A 154 -6.02 1.14 -11.83
N MET A 155 -5.99 0.79 -10.53
CA MET A 155 -6.06 -0.60 -10.06
C MET A 155 -7.36 -1.28 -10.50
N TYR A 156 -8.49 -0.56 -10.49
CA TYR A 156 -9.77 -1.03 -11.05
C TYR A 156 -9.68 -1.47 -12.52
N ARG A 157 -8.76 -0.87 -13.28
CA ARG A 157 -8.54 -1.14 -14.71
C ARG A 157 -7.35 -2.08 -14.96
N ALA A 158 -6.64 -2.49 -13.92
CA ALA A 158 -5.39 -3.19 -14.11
C ALA A 158 -5.60 -4.67 -14.50
N PRO A 159 -4.76 -5.24 -15.37
CA PRO A 159 -4.76 -6.68 -15.69
C PRO A 159 -4.65 -7.51 -14.41
N GLY A 160 -5.25 -8.70 -14.35
CA GLY A 160 -5.28 -9.57 -13.15
C GLY A 160 -6.27 -9.15 -12.06
N VAL A 161 -6.49 -7.84 -11.85
CA VAL A 161 -7.57 -7.32 -10.99
C VAL A 161 -8.91 -7.35 -11.73
N LYS A 162 -8.89 -7.03 -13.03
CA LYS A 162 -10.08 -7.00 -13.90
C LYS A 162 -10.92 -8.27 -13.86
N GLU A 163 -10.26 -9.43 -13.78
CA GLU A 163 -10.89 -10.76 -13.77
C GLU A 163 -11.59 -11.08 -12.43
N ARG A 164 -11.34 -10.29 -11.39
CA ARG A 164 -11.80 -10.55 -10.02
C ARG A 164 -12.69 -9.42 -9.53
N SER A 165 -13.97 -9.51 -9.84
CA SER A 165 -14.97 -8.48 -9.50
C SER A 165 -14.98 -8.09 -8.01
N TYR A 166 -14.76 -9.05 -7.11
CA TYR A 166 -14.74 -8.83 -5.66
C TYR A 166 -13.51 -8.04 -5.16
N VAL A 167 -12.37 -8.09 -5.87
CA VAL A 167 -11.20 -7.24 -5.59
C VAL A 167 -11.32 -5.91 -6.33
N ARG A 168 -11.85 -5.96 -7.55
CA ARG A 168 -11.97 -4.83 -8.44
C ARG A 168 -12.95 -3.77 -7.95
N ARG A 169 -14.16 -4.17 -7.55
CA ARG A 169 -15.24 -3.22 -7.15
C ARG A 169 -14.84 -2.34 -5.96
N PRO A 170 -14.20 -2.86 -4.88
CA PRO A 170 -13.69 -2.02 -3.80
C PRO A 170 -12.78 -0.89 -4.27
N TYR A 171 -11.89 -1.13 -5.24
CA TYR A 171 -11.04 -0.07 -5.79
C TYR A 171 -11.84 1.02 -6.51
N LEU A 172 -12.89 0.66 -7.26
CA LEU A 172 -13.77 1.66 -7.89
C LEU A 172 -14.48 2.51 -6.84
N VAL A 173 -15.11 1.85 -5.86
CA VAL A 173 -15.85 2.51 -4.79
C VAL A 173 -14.93 3.43 -4.01
N ALA A 174 -13.75 2.96 -3.61
CA ALA A 174 -12.77 3.75 -2.90
C ALA A 174 -12.33 4.99 -3.68
N GLY A 175 -11.99 4.82 -4.96
CA GLY A 175 -11.56 5.94 -5.81
C GLY A 175 -12.64 7.01 -5.96
N VAL A 176 -13.90 6.62 -6.15
CA VAL A 176 -15.04 7.55 -6.25
C VAL A 176 -15.32 8.23 -4.91
N LEU A 177 -15.33 7.47 -3.81
CA LEU A 177 -15.59 8.01 -2.48
C LEU A 177 -14.56 9.05 -2.07
N ILE A 178 -13.26 8.83 -2.33
CA ILE A 178 -12.22 9.82 -2.03
C ILE A 178 -12.51 11.14 -2.76
N LEU A 179 -12.85 11.10 -4.06
CA LEU A 179 -13.18 12.32 -4.80
C LEU A 179 -14.43 13.03 -4.25
N VAL A 180 -15.45 12.26 -3.84
CA VAL A 180 -16.65 12.81 -3.19
C VAL A 180 -16.30 13.48 -1.87
N PHE A 181 -15.52 12.84 -1.00
CA PHE A 181 -15.11 13.43 0.27
C PHE A 181 -14.22 14.65 0.10
N MET A 182 -13.35 14.68 -0.91
CA MET A 182 -12.59 15.88 -1.26
C MET A 182 -13.51 17.04 -1.68
N ALA A 183 -14.54 16.77 -2.48
CA ALA A 183 -15.52 17.78 -2.87
C ALA A 183 -16.36 18.26 -1.68
N LEU A 184 -16.75 17.36 -0.78
CA LEU A 184 -17.47 17.69 0.44
C LEU A 184 -16.61 18.52 1.41
N ALA A 185 -15.33 18.19 1.58
CA ALA A 185 -14.40 18.97 2.39
C ALA A 185 -14.24 20.39 1.84
N ALA A 186 -14.10 20.54 0.52
CA ALA A 186 -14.01 21.85 -0.13
C ALA A 186 -15.31 22.66 0.02
N ALA A 187 -16.47 22.01 -0.11
CA ALA A 187 -17.77 22.66 0.11
C ALA A 187 -17.97 23.10 1.57
N ALA A 188 -17.60 22.26 2.53
CA ALA A 188 -17.66 22.60 3.95
C ALA A 188 -16.75 23.79 4.27
N ALA A 189 -15.49 23.75 3.80
CA ALA A 189 -14.54 24.86 3.98
C ALA A 189 -15.02 26.17 3.33
N ALA A 190 -15.70 26.11 2.18
CA ALA A 190 -16.23 27.30 1.51
C ALA A 190 -17.50 27.86 2.17
N THR A 191 -18.19 27.07 2.98
CA THR A 191 -19.44 27.45 3.64
C THR A 191 -19.29 27.63 5.16
N GLU A 192 -18.09 27.39 5.70
CA GLU A 192 -17.78 27.39 7.15
C GLU A 192 -18.70 26.46 7.95
N VAL A 193 -19.32 25.48 7.28
CA VAL A 193 -20.26 24.56 7.90
C VAL A 193 -19.48 23.60 8.79
N GLY A 194 -19.83 23.59 10.07
CA GLY A 194 -19.33 22.62 11.05
C GLY A 194 -17.90 22.86 11.53
N ASP A 195 -17.36 24.07 11.35
CA ASP A 195 -16.04 24.44 11.88
C ASP A 195 -16.00 24.43 13.42
N ASP A 196 -17.15 24.56 14.08
CA ASP A 196 -17.34 24.49 15.53
C ASP A 196 -17.66 23.07 16.05
N TRP A 197 -17.78 22.08 15.15
CA TRP A 197 -18.09 20.71 15.55
C TRP A 197 -16.88 20.04 16.20
N LEU A 198 -17.15 19.14 17.16
CA LEU A 198 -16.11 18.32 17.80
C LEU A 198 -15.26 17.55 16.78
N ILE A 199 -15.91 17.05 15.72
CA ILE A 199 -15.24 16.44 14.57
C ILE A 199 -15.56 17.33 13.38
N THR A 200 -14.60 18.13 12.97
CA THR A 200 -14.76 19.03 11.83
C THR A 200 -15.05 18.22 10.55
N PRO A 201 -15.83 18.76 9.61
CA PRO A 201 -16.06 18.12 8.33
C PRO A 201 -14.78 17.84 7.55
N LEU A 202 -13.75 18.68 7.70
CA LEU A 202 -12.43 18.45 7.11
C LEU A 202 -11.80 17.17 7.65
N TYR A 203 -11.70 17.02 8.99
CA TYR A 203 -11.15 15.80 9.60
C TYR A 203 -11.95 14.57 9.16
N LEU A 204 -13.28 14.65 9.18
CA LEU A 204 -14.14 13.53 8.80
C LEU A 204 -13.94 13.13 7.33
N CYS A 205 -13.85 14.08 6.42
CA CYS A 205 -13.64 13.81 4.99
C CYS A 205 -12.24 13.24 4.70
N GLU A 206 -11.20 13.75 5.37
CA GLU A 206 -9.84 13.19 5.28
C GLU A 206 -9.81 11.75 5.81
N TRP A 207 -10.42 11.53 6.98
CA TRP A 207 -10.55 10.21 7.57
C TRP A 207 -11.24 9.25 6.60
N LEU A 208 -12.46 9.56 6.15
CA LEU A 208 -13.23 8.68 5.29
C LEU A 208 -12.55 8.44 3.93
N SER A 209 -11.80 9.43 3.42
CA SER A 209 -10.92 9.26 2.25
C SER A 209 -9.83 8.22 2.49
N VAL A 210 -9.08 8.37 3.59
CA VAL A 210 -7.97 7.48 3.94
C VAL A 210 -8.48 6.07 4.25
N TRP A 211 -9.63 5.93 4.90
CA TRP A 211 -10.31 4.65 5.11
C TRP A 211 -10.75 3.98 3.82
N SER A 212 -11.37 4.73 2.92
CA SER A 212 -11.80 4.21 1.60
C SER A 212 -10.61 3.56 0.88
N PHE A 213 -9.47 4.24 0.86
CA PHE A 213 -8.23 3.70 0.31
C PHE A 213 -7.71 2.49 1.10
N GLY A 214 -7.58 2.63 2.43
CA GLY A 214 -7.01 1.62 3.31
C GLY A 214 -7.75 0.27 3.26
N PHE A 215 -9.09 0.31 3.26
CA PHE A 215 -9.90 -0.91 3.15
C PHE A 215 -9.79 -1.59 1.79
N ALA A 216 -9.77 -0.83 0.69
CA ALA A 216 -9.58 -1.40 -0.65
C ALA A 216 -8.23 -2.12 -0.77
N TRP A 217 -7.16 -1.51 -0.25
CA TRP A 217 -5.81 -2.08 -0.26
C TRP A 217 -5.66 -3.28 0.68
N THR A 218 -6.28 -3.24 1.86
CA THR A 218 -6.32 -4.37 2.79
C THR A 218 -7.06 -5.56 2.17
N GLY A 219 -8.24 -5.34 1.58
CA GLY A 219 -8.99 -6.39 0.90
C GLY A 219 -8.20 -7.01 -0.26
N ALA A 220 -7.50 -6.19 -1.05
CA ALA A 220 -6.63 -6.68 -2.10
C ALA A 220 -5.43 -7.48 -1.56
N ALA A 221 -4.86 -7.10 -0.42
CA ALA A 221 -3.79 -7.86 0.23
C ALA A 221 -4.29 -9.23 0.72
N LEU A 222 -5.44 -9.27 1.40
CA LEU A 222 -6.04 -10.51 1.91
C LEU A 222 -6.42 -11.48 0.79
N SER A 223 -6.95 -10.95 -0.33
CA SER A 223 -7.24 -11.80 -1.50
C SER A 223 -5.98 -12.43 -2.09
N LEU A 224 -4.85 -11.70 -2.10
CA LEU A 224 -3.57 -12.22 -2.57
C LEU A 224 -2.97 -13.23 -1.58
N ALA A 225 -3.16 -13.03 -0.27
CA ALA A 225 -2.75 -13.98 0.76
C ALA A 225 -3.45 -15.34 0.56
N ALA A 226 -4.77 -15.31 0.35
CA ALA A 226 -5.57 -16.51 0.10
C ALA A 226 -5.09 -17.30 -1.13
N ASP A 227 -4.67 -16.61 -2.20
CA ASP A 227 -4.10 -17.26 -3.38
C ASP A 227 -2.75 -17.94 -3.08
N ILE A 228 -1.86 -17.25 -2.36
CA ILE A 228 -0.54 -17.77 -2.01
C ILE A 228 -0.70 -19.06 -1.18
N ASP A 229 -1.65 -19.08 -0.24
CA ASP A 229 -1.95 -20.26 0.58
C ASP A 229 -2.56 -21.40 -0.24
N ARG A 230 -3.42 -21.08 -1.21
CA ARG A 230 -3.96 -22.09 -2.13
C ARG A 230 -2.87 -22.73 -2.98
N LEU A 231 -1.92 -21.93 -3.47
CA LEU A 231 -0.78 -22.38 -4.27
C LEU A 231 0.23 -23.21 -3.45
N SER A 232 0.47 -22.85 -2.19
CA SER A 232 1.36 -23.63 -1.33
C SER A 232 0.78 -25.03 -1.05
N ARG A 233 -0.53 -25.10 -0.78
CA ARG A 233 -1.25 -26.36 -0.57
C ARG A 233 -1.24 -27.26 -1.81
N SER A 234 -1.50 -26.70 -2.99
CA SER A 234 -1.51 -27.50 -4.23
C SER A 234 -0.14 -28.08 -4.55
N ARG A 235 0.95 -27.31 -4.35
CA ARG A 235 2.32 -27.79 -4.52
C ARG A 235 2.66 -28.93 -3.55
N ALA A 236 2.24 -28.81 -2.28
CA ALA A 236 2.46 -29.86 -1.29
C ALA A 236 1.75 -31.18 -1.67
N VAL A 237 0.50 -31.10 -2.16
CA VAL A 237 -0.25 -32.28 -2.63
C VAL A 237 0.42 -32.92 -3.84
N VAL A 238 0.83 -32.12 -4.84
CA VAL A 238 1.52 -32.64 -6.04
C VAL A 238 2.85 -33.31 -5.68
N GLY A 239 3.63 -32.71 -4.78
CA GLY A 239 4.88 -33.32 -4.29
C GLY A 239 4.64 -34.69 -3.64
N ALA A 240 3.65 -34.78 -2.75
CA ALA A 240 3.29 -36.04 -2.09
C ALA A 240 2.85 -37.13 -3.10
N VAL A 241 2.10 -36.77 -4.14
CA VAL A 241 1.68 -37.70 -5.21
C VAL A 241 2.89 -38.17 -6.02
N LEU A 242 3.79 -37.26 -6.41
CA LEU A 242 4.99 -37.61 -7.17
C LEU A 242 5.93 -38.52 -6.40
N ASP A 243 6.11 -38.28 -5.09
CA ASP A 243 6.94 -39.12 -4.23
C ASP A 243 6.34 -40.51 -4.04
N TRP A 244 5.01 -40.60 -3.90
CA TRP A 244 4.29 -41.87 -3.85
C TRP A 244 4.47 -42.68 -5.15
N LEU A 245 4.34 -42.04 -6.32
CA LEU A 245 4.55 -42.69 -7.62
C LEU A 245 5.99 -43.18 -7.80
N ARG A 246 7.00 -42.41 -7.35
CA ARG A 246 8.41 -42.83 -7.39
C ARG A 246 8.69 -44.03 -6.49
N SER A 247 8.05 -44.10 -5.33
CA SER A 247 8.14 -45.25 -4.42
C SER A 247 7.63 -46.53 -5.07
N LEU A 248 6.50 -46.46 -5.79
CA LEU A 248 5.96 -47.59 -6.54
C LEU A 248 6.89 -48.04 -7.68
N GLY A 249 7.48 -47.12 -8.42
CA GLY A 249 8.49 -47.43 -9.44
C GLY A 249 9.71 -48.15 -8.86
N GLY A 250 10.22 -47.70 -7.72
CA GLY A 250 11.35 -48.33 -7.03
C GLY A 250 11.05 -49.70 -6.40
N LEU A 251 9.78 -50.02 -6.13
CA LEU A 251 9.34 -51.34 -5.69
C LEU A 251 9.31 -52.34 -6.86
N LEU A 252 8.89 -51.90 -8.04
CA LEU A 252 8.85 -52.74 -9.24
C LEU A 252 10.25 -53.13 -9.73
N ASP A 253 11.23 -52.21 -9.66
CA ASP A 253 12.62 -52.51 -10.02
C ASP A 253 13.30 -53.50 -9.05
N ARG A 254 13.00 -53.39 -7.74
CA ARG A 254 13.49 -54.37 -6.74
C ARG A 254 12.89 -55.76 -6.92
N GLY A 255 11.65 -55.86 -7.38
CA GLY A 255 11.01 -57.14 -7.73
C GLY A 255 11.71 -57.83 -8.91
N LYS A 256 12.08 -57.08 -9.96
CA LYS A 256 12.81 -57.60 -11.13
C LYS A 256 14.25 -58.00 -10.81
N ALA A 257 14.93 -57.30 -9.92
CA ALA A 257 16.29 -57.65 -9.51
C ALA A 257 16.31 -58.99 -8.77
N ARG A 258 15.40 -59.21 -7.81
CA ARG A 258 15.28 -60.48 -7.09
C ARG A 258 14.88 -61.66 -7.96
N SER A 259 14.06 -61.45 -9.01
CA SER A 259 13.73 -62.54 -9.93
C SER A 259 14.87 -62.91 -10.88
N ARG A 260 15.83 -62.00 -11.12
CA ARG A 260 17.02 -62.27 -11.95
C ARG A 260 18.15 -62.97 -11.21
N GLU A 261 18.25 -62.82 -9.89
CA GLU A 261 19.23 -63.57 -9.08
C GLU A 261 18.77 -64.98 -8.71
N ALA A 262 17.48 -65.31 -8.92
CA ALA A 262 16.89 -66.60 -8.59
C ALA A 262 16.86 -67.59 -9.78
N VAL A 263 17.54 -67.28 -10.89
CA VAL A 263 17.70 -68.14 -12.08
C VAL A 263 19.18 -68.36 -12.32
#